data_AF-A0A661MNB6-F1
#
_entry.id   AF-A0A661MNB6-F1
#
_cell.length_a   1.000
_cell.length_b   1.000
_cell.length_c   1.000
_cell.angle_alpha   90.00
_cell.angle_beta   90.00
_cell.angle_gamma   90.00
#
_symmetry.space_group_name_H-M   'P 1'
#
loop_
_entity.id
_entity.type
_entity.pdbx_description
1 polymer ?
#
loop_
_entity_poly.entity_id
_entity_poly.type
_entity_poly.pdbx_seq_one_letter_code
_entity_poly.pdbx_strand_id
1 'polypeptide(L)'
;MKRIRRRAMLKGTIFGGTVAIGLPMLDAMLPQRGAAQTGSAPKRVVFWFTANGTRQDIWSPPSNMDLSAHPLHAAMAPFSDKLIFLDGVDQAVAYDSIGDGHQTGMACMLSNAEILPGSLFCEGSCDAGQEQYIGWGGGQTVDQYLADESAKDVVTKFKSLELGVQVKSSSVWSRMSYSAPDQPV
;
A
#
# COMPACT_ATOMS: atom_id res chain seq x y z
N MET A 1 0.56 45.24 1.27
CA MET A 1 1.91 44.69 1.48
C MET A 1 1.81 43.42 2.34
N LYS A 2 2.21 42.25 1.83
CA LYS A 2 2.15 40.98 2.60
C LYS A 2 3.24 41.00 3.69
N ARG A 3 2.84 40.76 4.95
CA ARG A 3 3.76 40.70 6.11
C ARG A 3 4.65 39.46 6.03
N ILE A 4 5.96 39.67 5.98
CA ILE A 4 6.95 38.60 6.13
C ILE A 4 6.99 38.18 7.61
N ARG A 5 6.83 36.88 7.89
CA ARG A 5 6.81 36.36 9.26
C ARG A 5 8.24 36.26 9.80
N ARG A 6 8.49 36.78 11.01
CA ARG A 6 9.80 36.78 11.70
C ARG A 6 10.49 35.41 11.71
N ARG A 7 9.72 34.32 11.81
CA ARG A 7 10.22 32.94 11.81
C ARG A 7 10.81 32.49 10.46
N ALA A 8 10.35 33.05 9.34
CA ALA A 8 10.93 32.80 8.01
C ALA A 8 12.29 33.51 7.86
N MET A 9 12.39 34.73 8.41
CA MET A 9 13.64 35.49 8.42
C MET A 9 14.72 34.80 9.27
N LEU A 10 14.34 34.29 10.46
CA LEU A 10 15.26 33.58 11.37
C LEU A 10 15.77 32.24 10.83
N LYS A 11 14.99 31.54 9.98
CA LYS A 11 15.47 30.30 9.34
C LYS A 11 16.56 30.57 8.30
N GLY A 12 16.55 31.73 7.64
CA GLY A 12 17.60 32.15 6.70
C GLY A 12 18.89 32.58 7.39
N THR A 13 18.84 32.99 8.66
CA THR A 13 20.01 33.47 9.40
C THR A 13 20.76 32.37 10.16
N ILE A 14 20.12 31.23 10.46
CA ILE A 14 20.73 30.14 11.25
C ILE A 14 21.63 29.21 10.39
N PHE A 15 21.47 29.19 9.06
CA PHE A 15 22.21 28.29 8.15
C PHE A 15 23.19 28.98 7.18
N GLY A 16 23.68 30.18 7.53
CA GLY A 16 24.73 30.87 6.77
C GLY A 16 24.20 31.86 5.73
N GLY A 17 24.66 33.10 5.83
CA GLY A 17 24.14 34.31 5.15
C GLY A 17 24.29 34.37 3.61
N THR A 18 24.37 33.25 2.90
CA THR A 18 24.40 33.20 1.43
C THR A 18 23.19 32.48 0.82
N VAL A 19 22.38 31.75 1.60
CA VAL A 19 21.20 30.99 1.11
C VAL A 19 19.87 31.75 1.32
N ALA A 20 19.92 33.02 1.71
CA ALA A 20 18.73 33.78 2.09
C ALA A 20 17.87 34.27 0.90
N ILE A 21 18.41 34.34 -0.33
CA ILE A 21 17.67 34.82 -1.50
C ILE A 21 16.93 33.67 -2.22
N GLY A 22 17.42 32.43 -2.12
CA GLY A 22 16.84 31.27 -2.81
C GLY A 22 15.70 30.57 -2.06
N LEU A 23 15.84 30.39 -0.74
CA LEU A 23 14.86 29.60 0.04
C LEU A 23 13.45 30.22 0.11
N PRO A 24 13.26 31.54 0.30
CA PRO A 24 11.93 32.14 0.35
C PRO A 24 11.17 32.02 -0.97
N MET A 25 11.87 32.01 -2.11
CA MET A 25 11.26 31.78 -3.41
C MET A 25 10.83 30.32 -3.58
N LEU A 26 11.65 29.36 -3.12
CA LEU A 26 11.28 27.95 -3.18
C LEU A 26 10.08 27.62 -2.27
N ASP A 27 10.03 28.19 -1.07
CA ASP A 27 8.88 28.07 -0.16
C ASP A 27 7.61 28.76 -0.70
N ALA A 28 7.75 29.79 -1.54
CA ALA A 28 6.62 30.45 -2.21
C ALA A 28 6.15 29.71 -3.47
N MET A 29 7.00 28.85 -4.06
CA MET A 29 6.68 27.99 -5.20
C MET A 29 6.16 26.61 -4.78
N LEU A 30 6.39 26.21 -3.52
CA LEU A 30 5.69 25.08 -2.93
C LEU A 30 4.20 25.46 -2.80
N PRO A 31 3.26 24.57 -3.22
CA PRO A 31 1.84 24.81 -3.02
C PRO A 31 1.62 25.19 -1.55
N GLN A 32 1.08 26.38 -1.31
CA GLN A 32 0.64 26.76 0.03
C GLN A 32 -0.22 25.60 0.52
N ARG A 33 0.21 25.00 1.64
CA ARG A 33 -0.46 23.87 2.32
C ARG A 33 -1.97 23.99 2.09
N GLY A 34 -2.51 22.98 1.41
CA GLY A 34 -3.87 22.95 0.92
C GLY A 34 -4.85 23.48 1.95
N ALA A 35 -5.84 24.23 1.45
CA ALA A 35 -6.89 24.86 2.21
C ALA A 35 -7.32 23.99 3.41
N ALA A 36 -7.47 24.64 4.57
CA ALA A 36 -8.09 24.02 5.72
C ALA A 36 -9.44 23.44 5.25
N GLN A 37 -9.51 22.11 5.20
CA GLN A 37 -10.73 21.41 4.84
C GLN A 37 -11.78 21.84 5.87
N THR A 38 -12.88 22.45 5.41
CA THR A 38 -13.95 22.92 6.29
C THR A 38 -14.73 21.77 6.93
N GLY A 39 -14.62 20.57 6.34
CA GLY A 39 -15.13 19.32 6.90
C GLY A 39 -14.06 18.48 7.60
N SER A 40 -14.49 17.46 8.33
CA SER A 40 -13.59 16.46 8.91
C SER A 40 -12.74 15.79 7.83
N ALA A 41 -11.47 15.53 8.13
CA ALA A 41 -10.62 14.77 7.24
C ALA A 41 -11.26 13.39 6.95
N PRO A 42 -11.20 12.89 5.70
CA PRO A 42 -11.70 11.56 5.37
C PRO A 42 -10.99 10.51 6.22
N LYS A 43 -11.77 9.52 6.69
CA LYS A 43 -11.20 8.28 7.20
C LYS A 43 -10.52 7.56 6.03
N ARG A 44 -9.36 6.95 6.28
CA ARG A 44 -8.60 6.21 5.29
C ARG A 44 -8.33 4.81 5.81
N VAL A 45 -8.40 3.83 4.92
CA VAL A 45 -7.94 2.47 5.16
C VAL A 45 -6.61 2.32 4.43
N VAL A 46 -5.66 1.64 5.05
CA VAL A 46 -4.34 1.37 4.46
C VAL A 46 -4.15 -0.13 4.43
N PHE A 47 -3.87 -0.65 3.24
CA PHE A 47 -3.43 -2.02 3.03
C PHE A 47 -1.91 -2.01 2.90
N TRP A 48 -1.25 -2.88 3.65
CA TRP A 48 0.21 -2.97 3.66
C TRP A 48 0.61 -4.42 3.45
N PHE A 49 1.51 -4.63 2.49
CA PHE A 49 2.02 -5.94 2.13
C PHE A 49 3.52 -6.03 2.39
N THR A 50 3.94 -7.15 2.97
CA THR A 50 5.35 -7.51 3.15
C THR A 50 5.63 -8.82 2.42
N ALA A 51 6.48 -8.76 1.40
CA ALA A 51 6.83 -9.92 0.59
C ALA A 51 7.58 -11.00 1.39
N ASN A 52 7.59 -12.23 0.84
CA ASN A 52 8.28 -13.42 1.36
C ASN A 52 7.74 -13.97 2.70
N GLY A 53 6.63 -13.42 3.20
CA GLY A 53 5.95 -13.93 4.38
C GLY A 53 6.63 -13.57 5.70
N THR A 54 6.22 -14.27 6.76
CA THR A 54 6.69 -14.09 8.14
C THR A 54 6.88 -15.44 8.82
N ARG A 55 7.48 -15.44 10.02
CA ARG A 55 7.66 -16.64 10.83
C ARG A 55 6.36 -17.04 11.53
N GLN A 56 5.68 -18.05 11.01
CA GLN A 56 4.41 -18.54 11.54
C GLN A 56 4.50 -19.08 12.97
N ASP A 57 5.63 -19.69 13.34
CA ASP A 57 5.86 -20.25 14.68
C ASP A 57 5.83 -19.21 15.82
N ILE A 58 5.97 -17.93 15.46
CA ILE A 58 5.99 -16.79 16.39
C ILE A 58 5.11 -15.63 15.90
N TRP A 59 4.16 -15.90 15.00
CA TRP A 59 3.24 -14.87 14.48
C TRP A 59 2.20 -14.45 15.50
N SER A 60 1.60 -15.42 16.20
CA SER A 60 0.43 -15.19 17.03
C SER A 60 0.80 -14.64 18.41
N PRO A 61 0.16 -13.52 18.84
CA PRO A 61 0.42 -12.93 20.15
C PRO A 61 -0.17 -13.79 21.27
N PRO A 62 0.26 -13.58 22.53
CA PRO A 62 -0.41 -14.18 23.67
C PRO A 62 -1.84 -13.67 23.82
N SER A 63 -2.72 -14.46 24.45
CA SER A 63 -4.15 -14.16 24.58
C SER A 63 -4.47 -12.86 25.33
N ASN A 64 -3.55 -12.39 26.17
CA ASN A 64 -3.68 -11.13 26.91
C ASN A 64 -3.19 -9.91 26.10
N MET A 65 -2.71 -10.10 24.87
CA MET A 65 -2.15 -9.05 24.01
C MET A 65 -1.00 -8.26 24.63
N ASP A 66 -0.28 -8.84 25.60
CA ASP A 66 0.97 -8.25 26.06
C ASP A 66 2.08 -8.50 25.03
N LEU A 67 2.33 -7.48 24.21
CA LEU A 67 3.33 -7.55 23.15
C LEU A 67 4.71 -7.07 23.60
N SER A 68 4.89 -6.59 24.83
CA SER A 68 6.10 -5.85 25.26
C SER A 68 7.41 -6.61 25.04
N ALA A 69 7.39 -7.93 25.21
CA ALA A 69 8.52 -8.83 24.96
C ALA A 69 8.32 -9.74 23.72
N HIS A 70 7.32 -9.46 22.88
CA HIS A 70 7.00 -10.30 21.72
C HIS A 70 8.07 -10.18 20.63
N PRO A 71 8.64 -11.30 20.12
CA PRO A 71 9.80 -11.28 19.23
C PRO A 71 9.55 -10.55 17.90
N LEU A 72 8.32 -10.61 17.38
CA LEU A 72 7.95 -9.89 16.14
C LEU A 72 7.21 -8.57 16.40
N HIS A 73 6.55 -8.42 17.55
CA HIS A 73 5.48 -7.42 17.74
C HIS A 73 5.76 -6.42 18.85
N ALA A 74 6.93 -6.46 19.50
CA ALA A 74 7.29 -5.54 20.58
C ALA A 74 7.13 -4.06 20.20
N ALA A 75 7.45 -3.69 18.96
CA ALA A 75 7.26 -2.33 18.46
C ALA A 75 5.78 -1.86 18.44
N MET A 76 4.83 -2.80 18.47
CA MET A 76 3.39 -2.55 18.41
C MET A 76 2.71 -2.56 19.79
N ALA A 77 3.45 -2.88 20.87
CA ALA A 77 2.90 -2.92 22.23
C ALA A 77 2.09 -1.67 22.66
N PRO A 78 2.46 -0.43 22.28
CA PRO A 78 1.68 0.76 22.60
C PRO A 78 0.29 0.83 21.94
N PHE A 79 0.00 -0.06 21.00
CA PHE A 79 -1.25 -0.11 20.24
C PHE A 79 -2.03 -1.42 20.45
N SER A 80 -1.65 -2.25 21.44
CA SER A 80 -2.25 -3.56 21.69
C SER A 80 -3.78 -3.52 21.79
N ASP A 81 -4.35 -2.45 22.35
CA ASP A 81 -5.79 -2.18 22.48
C ASP A 81 -6.50 -1.85 21.16
N LYS A 82 -5.74 -1.67 20.07
CA LYS A 82 -6.22 -1.30 18.72
C LYS A 82 -5.88 -2.34 17.66
N LEU A 83 -5.33 -3.48 18.06
CA LEU A 83 -4.88 -4.52 17.14
C LEU A 83 -5.77 -5.75 17.22
N ILE A 84 -5.99 -6.35 16.06
CA ILE A 84 -6.58 -7.67 15.92
C ILE A 84 -5.57 -8.48 15.11
N PHE A 85 -5.14 -9.61 15.65
CA PHE A 85 -4.31 -10.57 14.94
C PHE A 85 -5.20 -11.69 14.43
N LEU A 86 -5.06 -11.98 13.14
CA LEU A 86 -5.71 -13.11 12.51
C LEU A 86 -4.67 -14.22 12.33
N ASP A 87 -5.07 -15.43 12.66
CA ASP A 87 -4.29 -16.65 12.51
C ASP A 87 -5.19 -17.74 11.92
N GLY A 88 -4.61 -18.66 11.15
CA GLY A 88 -5.34 -19.70 10.43
C GLY A 88 -6.19 -19.19 9.25
N VAL A 89 -5.92 -17.99 8.75
CA VAL A 89 -6.54 -17.49 7.50
C VAL A 89 -5.85 -18.16 6.33
N ASP A 90 -6.62 -18.96 5.58
CA ASP A 90 -6.15 -19.66 4.40
C ASP A 90 -6.65 -19.01 3.11
N GLN A 91 -5.73 -18.78 2.18
CA GLN A 91 -6.01 -18.24 0.86
C GLN A 91 -6.30 -19.39 -0.10
N ALA A 92 -7.36 -20.16 0.18
CA ALA A 92 -7.62 -21.44 -0.48
C ALA A 92 -7.66 -21.36 -2.02
N VAL A 93 -8.19 -20.25 -2.57
CA VAL A 93 -8.27 -20.01 -4.02
C VAL A 93 -6.90 -20.06 -4.72
N ALA A 94 -5.81 -19.75 -4.01
CA ALA A 94 -4.46 -19.78 -4.58
C ALA A 94 -3.94 -21.20 -4.82
N TYR A 95 -4.55 -22.23 -4.22
CA TYR A 95 -4.21 -23.63 -4.47
C TYR A 95 -4.80 -24.17 -5.77
N ASP A 96 -5.94 -23.62 -6.20
CA ASP A 96 -6.63 -24.04 -7.42
C ASP A 96 -6.31 -23.13 -8.63
N SER A 97 -5.82 -21.91 -8.37
CA SER A 97 -5.45 -20.93 -9.40
C SER A 97 -4.23 -21.37 -10.21
N ILE A 98 -4.21 -20.98 -11.48
CA ILE A 98 -3.00 -21.00 -12.34
C ILE A 98 -1.96 -19.99 -11.83
N GLY A 99 -0.68 -20.19 -12.18
CA GLY A 99 0.42 -19.30 -11.80
C GLY A 99 1.29 -19.87 -10.66
N ASP A 100 2.52 -19.38 -10.54
CA ASP A 100 3.40 -19.75 -9.44
C ASP A 100 2.95 -19.11 -8.11
N GLY A 101 3.43 -19.64 -6.98
CA GLY A 101 3.01 -19.20 -5.65
C GLY A 101 3.18 -17.71 -5.35
N HIS A 102 4.14 -17.03 -6.00
CA HIS A 102 4.28 -15.57 -5.87
C HIS A 102 3.20 -14.82 -6.67
N GLN A 103 2.79 -15.38 -7.81
CA GLN A 103 1.76 -14.81 -8.66
C GLN A 103 0.39 -14.98 -8.02
N THR A 104 0.05 -16.20 -7.59
CA THR A 104 -1.22 -16.49 -6.93
C THR A 104 -1.31 -15.75 -5.59
N GLY A 105 -0.21 -15.73 -4.81
CA GLY A 105 -0.12 -14.97 -3.57
C GLY A 105 -0.47 -13.49 -3.77
N MET A 106 0.02 -12.84 -4.82
CA MET A 106 -0.27 -11.43 -5.09
C MET A 106 -1.68 -11.21 -5.68
N ALA A 107 -2.04 -11.97 -6.71
CA ALA A 107 -3.30 -11.78 -7.43
C ALA A 107 -4.54 -12.11 -6.60
N CYS A 108 -4.43 -13.12 -5.73
CA CYS A 108 -5.57 -13.65 -5.00
C CYS A 108 -5.80 -12.96 -3.64
N MET A 109 -4.80 -12.24 -3.09
CA MET A 109 -4.78 -11.86 -1.66
C MET A 109 -5.93 -10.94 -1.27
N LEU A 110 -6.21 -9.94 -2.10
CA LEU A 110 -7.27 -8.98 -1.83
C LEU A 110 -8.54 -9.25 -2.64
N SER A 111 -8.50 -10.17 -3.61
CA SER A 111 -9.61 -10.47 -4.52
C SER A 111 -10.37 -11.74 -4.15
N ASN A 112 -9.71 -12.70 -3.50
CA ASN A 112 -10.19 -14.07 -3.37
C ASN A 112 -10.68 -14.67 -4.71
N ALA A 113 -9.96 -14.36 -5.79
CA ALA A 113 -10.26 -14.82 -7.15
C ALA A 113 -8.99 -15.36 -7.81
N GLU A 114 -9.16 -16.40 -8.63
CA GLU A 114 -8.08 -17.01 -9.40
C GLU A 114 -7.49 -16.02 -10.42
N ILE A 115 -6.27 -16.30 -10.87
CA ILE A 115 -5.66 -15.63 -12.01
C ILE A 115 -6.39 -16.05 -13.29
N LEU A 116 -6.62 -15.09 -14.18
CA LEU A 116 -7.23 -15.35 -15.48
C LEU A 116 -6.24 -16.02 -16.44
N PRO A 117 -6.67 -16.99 -17.26
CA PRO A 117 -5.86 -17.48 -18.37
C PRO A 117 -5.44 -16.34 -19.31
N GLY A 118 -4.23 -16.43 -19.86
CA GLY A 118 -3.73 -15.39 -20.76
C GLY A 118 -2.34 -15.72 -21.29
N SER A 119 -1.81 -14.82 -22.13
CA SER A 119 -0.48 -14.94 -22.73
C SER A 119 0.45 -13.78 -22.34
N LEU A 120 0.16 -13.11 -21.22
CA LEU A 120 0.81 -11.85 -20.85
C LEU A 120 2.09 -12.07 -20.05
N PHE A 121 2.09 -13.04 -19.15
CA PHE A 121 3.18 -13.30 -18.21
C PHE A 121 3.51 -14.77 -18.19
N CYS A 122 4.81 -15.10 -18.09
CA CYS A 122 5.23 -16.45 -17.79
C CYS A 122 4.72 -16.86 -16.40
N GLU A 123 4.28 -18.09 -16.25
CA GLU A 123 4.10 -18.72 -14.95
C GLU A 123 5.49 -18.97 -14.33
N GLY A 124 5.89 -18.19 -13.32
CA GLY A 124 7.26 -18.24 -12.80
C GLY A 124 8.31 -17.79 -13.82
N SER A 125 8.97 -18.76 -14.46
CA SER A 125 10.01 -18.54 -15.48
C SER A 125 9.74 -19.35 -16.73
N CYS A 126 9.91 -18.72 -17.89
CA CYS A 126 9.85 -19.36 -19.21
C CYS A 126 11.17 -20.07 -19.61
N ASP A 127 12.22 -20.04 -18.78
CA ASP A 127 13.55 -20.56 -19.14
C ASP A 127 13.60 -22.11 -19.25
N ALA A 128 12.56 -22.80 -18.77
CA ALA A 128 12.53 -24.27 -18.66
C ALA A 128 12.01 -25.02 -19.90
N GLY A 129 11.71 -24.33 -21.01
CA GLY A 129 11.25 -24.98 -22.25
C GLY A 129 9.85 -25.62 -22.15
N GLN A 130 9.09 -25.29 -21.11
CA GLN A 130 7.67 -25.62 -20.90
C GLN A 130 6.95 -24.32 -20.53
N GLU A 131 6.95 -23.36 -21.46
CA GLU A 131 6.41 -22.02 -21.21
C GLU A 131 4.91 -22.11 -20.96
N GLN A 132 4.51 -21.86 -19.72
CA GLN A 132 3.14 -21.63 -19.34
C GLN A 132 2.93 -20.14 -19.17
N TYR A 133 1.74 -19.68 -19.57
CA TYR A 133 1.40 -18.27 -19.52
C TYR A 133 0.09 -18.04 -18.79
N ILE A 134 0.03 -16.87 -18.17
CA ILE A 134 -1.11 -16.40 -17.41
C ILE A 134 -1.43 -14.95 -17.79
N GLY A 135 -2.63 -14.52 -17.40
CA GLY A 135 -3.10 -13.15 -17.47
C GLY A 135 -2.97 -12.43 -16.12
N TRP A 136 -3.84 -11.45 -15.94
CA TRP A 136 -3.97 -10.69 -14.70
C TRP A 136 -4.88 -11.38 -13.68
N GLY A 137 -4.98 -10.81 -12.47
CA GLY A 137 -5.92 -11.27 -11.43
C GLY A 137 -7.39 -11.19 -11.88
N GLY A 138 -8.19 -12.15 -11.42
CA GLY A 138 -9.55 -12.37 -11.90
C GLY A 138 -10.67 -11.73 -11.08
N GLY A 139 -10.39 -10.83 -10.15
CA GLY A 139 -11.42 -10.24 -9.29
C GLY A 139 -11.14 -8.80 -8.89
N GLN A 140 -12.21 -8.06 -8.57
CA GLN A 140 -12.07 -6.79 -7.88
C GLN A 140 -11.50 -7.04 -6.48
N THR A 141 -10.52 -6.24 -6.08
CA THR A 141 -9.90 -6.36 -4.76
C THR A 141 -10.67 -5.57 -3.71
N VAL A 142 -10.63 -6.04 -2.46
CA VAL A 142 -11.36 -5.44 -1.33
C VAL A 142 -10.98 -3.97 -1.08
N ASP A 143 -9.72 -3.60 -1.32
CA ASP A 143 -9.26 -2.21 -1.22
C ASP A 143 -9.93 -1.31 -2.27
N GLN A 144 -10.11 -1.81 -3.49
CA GLN A 144 -10.78 -1.07 -4.57
C GLN A 144 -12.29 -1.03 -4.36
N TYR A 145 -12.90 -2.12 -3.89
CA TYR A 145 -14.29 -2.12 -3.46
C TYR A 145 -14.53 -1.06 -2.37
N LEU A 146 -13.70 -1.02 -1.33
CA LEU A 146 -13.80 -0.02 -0.26
C LEU A 146 -13.56 1.41 -0.75
N ALA A 147 -12.65 1.60 -1.73
CA ALA A 147 -12.44 2.89 -2.36
C ALA A 147 -13.69 3.36 -3.12
N ASP A 148 -14.36 2.47 -3.85
CA ASP A 148 -15.62 2.76 -4.54
C ASP A 148 -16.75 3.08 -3.57
N GLU A 149 -16.91 2.30 -2.50
CA GLU A 149 -17.90 2.58 -1.45
C GLU A 149 -17.63 3.93 -0.77
N SER A 150 -16.38 4.21 -0.42
CA SER A 150 -16.00 5.48 0.23
C SER A 150 -16.22 6.68 -0.68
N ALA A 151 -16.02 6.52 -2.00
CA ALA A 151 -16.19 7.59 -2.97
C ALA A 151 -17.65 8.02 -3.18
N LYS A 152 -18.63 7.23 -2.72
CA LYS A 152 -20.06 7.60 -2.72
C LYS A 152 -20.35 8.75 -1.76
N ASP A 153 -19.65 8.78 -0.63
CA ASP A 153 -19.86 9.77 0.44
C ASP A 153 -18.77 10.85 0.47
N VAL A 154 -17.52 10.50 0.10
CA VAL A 154 -16.36 11.39 0.21
C VAL A 154 -15.62 11.52 -1.11
N VAL A 155 -15.68 12.71 -1.70
CA VAL A 155 -15.01 13.01 -2.96
C VAL A 155 -13.59 13.52 -2.72
N THR A 156 -12.61 12.74 -3.16
CA THR A 156 -11.19 13.11 -3.23
C THR A 156 -10.73 13.16 -4.69
N LYS A 157 -9.55 13.78 -4.96
CA LYS A 157 -8.99 13.80 -6.33
C LYS A 157 -8.75 12.38 -6.88
N PHE A 158 -8.30 11.48 -6.01
CA PHE A 158 -8.13 10.06 -6.28
C PHE A 158 -8.84 9.28 -5.18
N LYS A 159 -9.67 8.29 -5.54
CA LYS A 159 -10.39 7.44 -4.59
C LYS A 159 -9.46 6.50 -3.81
N SER A 160 -8.34 6.11 -4.42
CA SER A 160 -7.30 5.24 -3.89
C SER A 160 -5.91 5.75 -4.27
N LEU A 161 -4.87 5.24 -3.61
CA LEU A 161 -3.47 5.51 -3.91
C LEU A 161 -2.67 4.22 -3.78
N GLU A 162 -2.12 3.75 -4.89
CA GLU A 162 -1.31 2.54 -4.99
C GLU A 162 0.17 2.93 -4.99
N LEU A 163 0.90 2.53 -3.95
CA LEU A 163 2.30 2.91 -3.74
C LEU A 163 3.16 1.66 -3.61
N GLY A 164 4.32 1.66 -4.25
CA GLY A 164 5.27 0.56 -4.21
C GLY A 164 6.72 1.05 -4.13
N VAL A 165 7.59 0.21 -3.56
CA VAL A 165 9.02 0.48 -3.46
C VAL A 165 9.74 -0.34 -4.53
N GLN A 166 10.54 0.32 -5.37
CA GLN A 166 11.31 -0.32 -6.44
C GLN A 166 10.45 -1.23 -7.36
N VAL A 167 9.29 -0.74 -7.78
CA VAL A 167 8.47 -1.43 -8.78
C VAL A 167 9.20 -1.41 -10.12
N LYS A 168 9.77 -2.56 -10.52
CA LYS A 168 10.62 -2.70 -11.71
C LYS A 168 9.90 -3.28 -12.92
N SER A 169 8.70 -3.83 -12.72
CA SER A 169 7.88 -4.43 -13.76
C SER A 169 6.41 -4.10 -13.53
N SER A 170 5.60 -4.31 -14.56
CA SER A 170 4.14 -4.25 -14.48
C SER A 170 3.59 -5.62 -14.81
N SER A 171 3.55 -6.49 -13.82
CA SER A 171 3.08 -7.87 -13.95
C SER A 171 2.26 -8.28 -12.73
N VAL A 172 1.67 -9.47 -12.78
CA VAL A 172 0.84 -9.99 -11.69
C VAL A 172 1.58 -10.05 -10.34
N TRP A 173 2.90 -10.22 -10.35
CA TRP A 173 3.75 -10.17 -9.14
C TRP A 173 3.81 -8.79 -8.48
N SER A 174 3.64 -7.72 -9.26
CA SER A 174 3.86 -6.34 -8.81
C SER A 174 2.58 -5.55 -8.62
N ARG A 175 1.42 -6.11 -9.00
CA ARG A 175 0.12 -5.45 -8.89
C ARG A 175 -0.75 -6.18 -7.87
N MET A 176 -0.93 -5.52 -6.73
CA MET A 176 -1.74 -5.99 -5.61
C MET A 176 -3.23 -5.67 -5.78
N SER A 177 -3.56 -4.58 -6.47
CA SER A 177 -4.89 -3.98 -6.48
C SER A 177 -5.52 -4.05 -7.88
N TYR A 178 -6.80 -4.46 -7.93
CA TYR A 178 -7.56 -4.61 -9.16
C TYR A 178 -8.94 -3.97 -9.02
N SER A 179 -9.29 -3.09 -9.95
CA SER A 179 -10.62 -2.45 -9.96
C SER A 179 -11.73 -3.39 -10.46
N ALA A 180 -11.35 -4.41 -11.23
CA ALA A 180 -12.19 -5.47 -11.78
C ALA A 180 -11.27 -6.61 -12.29
N PRO A 181 -11.81 -7.76 -12.73
CA PRO A 181 -11.01 -8.78 -13.41
C PRO A 181 -10.23 -8.18 -14.58
N ASP A 182 -8.94 -8.50 -14.70
CA ASP A 182 -8.07 -7.99 -15.77
C ASP A 182 -7.83 -6.45 -15.75
N GLN A 183 -8.14 -5.76 -14.64
CA GLN A 183 -8.02 -4.30 -14.52
C GLN A 183 -7.12 -3.87 -13.35
N PRO A 184 -5.78 -4.08 -13.43
CA PRO A 184 -4.85 -3.65 -12.39
C PRO A 184 -4.79 -2.13 -12.30
N VAL A 185 -4.73 -1.60 -11.07
CA VAL A 185 -4.55 -0.17 -10.80
C VAL A 185 -3.12 0.17 -10.36
#